data_AF-A0AAJ2IGT5-F1
#
_entry.id   AF-A0AAJ2IGT5-F1
#
_cell.length_a   1.000
_cell.length_b   1.000
_cell.length_c   1.000
_cell.angle_alpha   90.00
_cell.angle_beta   90.00
_cell.angle_gamma   90.00
#
_symmetry.space_group_name_H-M   'P 1'
#
loop_
_entity.id
_entity.type
_entity.pdbx_description
1 polymer ?
#
loop_
_entity_poly.entity_id
_entity_poly.type
_entity_poly.pdbx_seq_one_letter_code
_entity_poly.pdbx_strand_id
1 'polypeptide(L)'
;MTVKLIADIALCVLATGQFAFTAQYVLRSPWWSTEIGKIYALKSVLWTLVVLQVAASALTESEYPGRQYFRISIYIGGAVSIAVLWWLLRRIQQQGRDARADRGDTRPQRRVWADALRDWAGR
;
A
#
# COMPACT_ATOMS: atom_id res chain seq x y z
N MET A 1 30.70 12.30 -5.79
CA MET A 1 29.30 12.32 -5.31
C MET A 1 29.18 11.26 -4.22
N THR A 2 28.86 11.64 -2.99
CA THR A 2 28.78 10.71 -1.85
C THR A 2 27.51 9.86 -1.95
N VAL A 3 27.59 8.58 -1.58
CA VAL A 3 26.47 7.61 -1.65
C VAL A 3 25.21 8.10 -0.92
N LYS A 4 25.38 8.80 0.21
CA LYS A 4 24.29 9.48 0.94
C LYS A 4 23.48 10.42 0.05
N LEU A 5 24.15 11.31 -0.69
CA LEU A 5 23.49 12.33 -1.51
C LEU A 5 22.62 11.70 -2.60
N ILE A 6 23.10 10.61 -3.21
CA ILE A 6 22.35 9.85 -4.22
C ILE A 6 21.12 9.20 -3.59
N ALA A 7 21.27 8.63 -2.39
CA ALA A 7 20.15 8.03 -1.65
C ALA A 7 19.09 9.07 -1.29
N ASP A 8 19.47 10.25 -0.81
CA ASP A 8 18.54 11.32 -0.44
C ASP A 8 17.78 11.86 -1.66
N ILE A 9 18.47 12.07 -2.78
CA ILE A 9 17.85 12.47 -4.06
C ILE A 9 16.86 11.41 -4.53
N ALA A 10 17.25 10.13 -4.53
CA ALA A 10 16.36 9.04 -4.92
C ALA A 10 15.11 8.97 -4.02
N LEU A 11 15.28 9.24 -2.73
CA LEU A 11 14.20 9.20 -1.75
C LEU A 11 13.23 10.38 -1.92
N CYS A 12 13.74 11.58 -2.25
CA CYS A 12 12.91 12.73 -2.64
C CYS A 12 12.10 12.43 -3.91
N VAL A 13 12.72 11.88 -4.95
CA VAL A 13 12.02 11.51 -6.19
C VAL A 13 10.91 10.48 -5.92
N LEU A 14 11.20 9.47 -5.08
CA LEU A 14 10.22 8.47 -4.68
C LEU A 14 9.05 9.12 -3.92
N ALA A 15 9.33 10.02 -2.98
CA ALA A 15 8.31 10.76 -2.23
C ALA A 15 7.40 11.60 -3.13
N THR A 16 7.98 12.37 -4.04
CA THR A 16 7.21 13.21 -4.97
C THR A 16 6.37 12.36 -5.92
N GLY A 17 6.93 11.29 -6.50
CA GLY A 17 6.19 10.38 -7.37
C GLY A 17 5.04 9.69 -6.64
N GLN A 18 5.28 9.23 -5.41
CA GLN A 18 4.28 8.58 -4.58
C GLN A 18 3.15 9.54 -4.17
N PHE A 19 3.48 10.79 -3.84
CA PHE A 19 2.52 11.84 -3.56
C PHE A 19 1.67 12.18 -4.78
N ALA A 20 2.30 12.39 -5.95
CA ALA A 20 1.61 12.68 -7.19
C ALA A 20 0.64 11.56 -7.59
N PHE A 21 1.09 10.29 -7.50
CA PHE A 21 0.23 9.13 -7.75
C PHE A 21 -0.98 9.11 -6.82
N THR A 22 -0.75 9.34 -5.52
CA THR A 22 -1.82 9.28 -4.52
C THR A 22 -2.79 10.43 -4.67
N ALA A 23 -2.31 11.66 -4.92
CA ALA A 23 -3.15 12.81 -5.22
C ALA A 23 -3.99 12.56 -6.47
N GLN A 24 -3.38 12.06 -7.56
CA GLN A 24 -4.12 11.71 -8.77
C GLN A 24 -5.17 10.62 -8.51
N TYR A 25 -4.82 9.57 -7.77
CA TYR A 25 -5.76 8.49 -7.47
C TYR A 25 -6.92 8.97 -6.58
N VAL A 26 -6.64 9.75 -5.54
CA VAL A 26 -7.67 10.23 -4.60
C VAL A 26 -8.53 11.34 -5.21
N LEU A 27 -7.99 12.20 -6.07
CA LEU A 27 -8.75 13.31 -6.65
C LEU A 27 -9.51 12.92 -7.92
N ARG A 28 -8.96 12.01 -8.74
CA ARG A 28 -9.47 11.73 -10.09
C ARG A 28 -10.14 10.36 -10.23
N SER A 29 -9.77 9.38 -9.41
CA SER A 29 -10.43 8.06 -9.44
C SER A 29 -11.69 8.10 -8.59
N PRO A 30 -12.82 7.51 -9.03
CA PRO A 30 -14.01 7.32 -8.18
C PRO A 30 -13.74 6.19 -7.17
N TRP A 31 -12.74 6.38 -6.31
CA TRP A 31 -12.33 5.39 -5.31
C TRP A 31 -13.45 5.08 -4.33
N TRP A 32 -14.39 6.00 -4.11
CA TRP A 32 -15.61 5.77 -3.34
C TRP A 32 -16.60 4.80 -3.99
N SER A 33 -16.51 4.57 -5.31
CA SER A 33 -17.45 3.71 -6.04
C SER A 33 -17.27 2.22 -5.78
N THR A 34 -16.09 1.78 -5.34
CA THR A 34 -15.83 0.37 -5.04
C THR A 34 -15.14 0.24 -3.69
N GLU A 35 -15.49 -0.79 -2.92
CA GLU A 35 -14.81 -1.05 -1.64
C GLU A 35 -13.30 -1.23 -1.85
N ILE A 36 -12.89 -1.94 -2.91
CA ILE A 36 -11.49 -2.12 -3.30
C ILE A 36 -10.82 -0.76 -3.63
N GLY A 37 -11.54 0.17 -4.25
CA GLY A 37 -11.05 1.52 -4.53
C GLY A 37 -10.77 2.32 -3.26
N LYS A 38 -11.69 2.32 -2.29
CA LYS A 38 -11.51 3.01 -0.98
C LYS A 38 -10.30 2.48 -0.23
N ILE A 39 -10.17 1.16 -0.25
CA ILE A 39 -9.08 0.40 0.33
C ILE A 39 -7.75 0.80 -0.33
N TYR A 40 -7.74 0.85 -1.66
CA TYR A 40 -6.55 1.16 -2.44
C TYR A 40 -6.12 2.61 -2.22
N ALA A 41 -7.09 3.53 -2.10
CA ALA A 41 -6.84 4.92 -1.73
C ALA A 41 -6.23 5.00 -0.33
N LEU A 42 -6.81 4.34 0.67
CA LEU A 42 -6.31 4.34 2.04
C LEU A 42 -4.86 3.82 2.13
N LYS A 43 -4.54 2.69 1.49
CA LYS A 43 -3.15 2.20 1.48
C LYS A 43 -2.20 3.19 0.82
N SER A 44 -2.63 3.84 -0.26
CA SER A 44 -1.78 4.74 -1.05
C SER A 44 -1.50 6.02 -0.28
N VAL A 45 -2.49 6.53 0.45
CA VAL A 45 -2.34 7.66 1.39
C VAL A 45 -1.39 7.29 2.53
N LEU A 46 -1.61 6.17 3.21
CA LEU A 46 -0.74 5.74 4.30
C LEU A 46 0.71 5.53 3.85
N TRP A 47 0.91 4.88 2.70
CA TRP A 47 2.24 4.71 2.12
C TRP A 47 2.90 6.05 1.78
N THR A 48 2.14 6.98 1.21
CA THR A 48 2.63 8.34 0.91
C THR A 48 3.09 9.07 2.16
N LEU A 49 2.32 8.99 3.25
CA LEU A 49 2.70 9.61 4.53
C LEU A 49 4.02 9.05 5.06
N VAL A 50 4.20 7.73 5.03
CA VAL A 50 5.44 7.07 5.47
C VAL A 50 6.63 7.55 4.62
N VAL A 51 6.48 7.57 3.29
CA VAL A 51 7.56 7.99 2.39
C VAL A 51 7.89 9.48 2.57
N LEU A 52 6.89 10.36 2.69
CA LEU A 52 7.11 11.78 2.97
C LEU A 52 7.85 11.98 4.30
N GLN A 53 7.50 11.20 5.33
CA GLN A 53 8.14 11.28 6.64
C GLN A 53 9.61 10.83 6.59
N VAL A 54 9.92 9.76 5.85
CA VAL A 54 11.31 9.32 5.65
C VAL A 54 12.10 10.36 4.86
N ALA A 55 11.51 10.97 3.82
CA ALA A 55 12.13 12.06 3.06
C ALA A 55 12.42 13.28 3.93
N ALA A 56 11.45 13.71 4.74
CA ALA A 56 11.62 14.81 5.68
C ALA A 56 12.74 14.52 6.71
N SER A 57 12.84 13.28 7.19
CA SER A 57 13.90 12.85 8.11
C SER A 57 15.28 12.78 7.46
N ALA A 58 15.36 12.48 6.15
CA ALA A 58 16.62 12.46 5.42
C ALA A 58 17.14 13.89 5.16
N LEU A 59 16.24 14.80 4.77
CA LEU A 59 16.57 16.19 4.47
C LEU A 59 17.01 17.01 5.68
N THR A 60 16.57 16.65 6.89
CA THR A 60 16.85 17.47 8.07
C THR A 60 18.22 17.24 8.69
N GLU A 61 18.99 16.19 8.32
CA GLU A 61 20.37 15.84 8.76
C GLU A 61 20.83 16.26 10.19
N SER A 62 19.90 16.53 11.11
CA SER A 62 20.17 17.25 12.35
C SER A 62 19.88 16.35 13.54
N GLU A 63 20.82 16.31 14.48
CA GLU A 63 20.70 15.70 15.80
C GLU A 63 19.65 16.41 16.67
N TYR A 64 18.43 16.58 16.17
CA TYR A 64 17.39 17.29 16.89
C TYR A 64 16.72 16.34 17.92
N PRO A 65 16.56 16.77 19.18
CA PRO A 65 15.88 16.00 20.22
C PRO A 65 14.41 15.82 19.82
N GLY A 66 14.10 14.64 19.26
CA GLY A 66 12.85 14.42 18.53
C GLY A 66 12.92 13.22 17.56
N ARG A 67 14.11 12.87 17.08
CA ARG A 67 14.34 11.79 16.11
C ARG A 67 13.71 10.44 16.47
N GLN A 68 13.72 10.07 17.75
CA GLN A 68 13.09 8.83 18.22
C GLN A 68 11.57 8.86 18.09
N TYR A 69 10.92 10.01 18.35
CA TYR A 69 9.47 10.14 18.19
C TYR A 69 9.06 9.95 16.73
N PHE A 70 9.76 10.58 15.78
CA PHE A 70 9.49 10.37 14.36
C PHE A 70 9.70 8.92 13.92
N ARG A 71 10.79 8.29 14.37
CA ARG A 71 11.09 6.89 14.04
C ARG A 71 10.05 5.93 14.61
N ILE A 72 9.57 6.17 15.83
CA ILE A 72 8.48 5.43 16.46
C ILE A 72 7.19 5.62 15.66
N SER A 73 6.84 6.85 15.27
CA SER A 73 5.68 7.12 14.42
C SER A 73 5.77 6.42 13.06
N ILE A 74 6.96 6.33 12.44
CA ILE A 74 7.17 5.57 11.19
C ILE A 74 6.90 4.09 11.41
N TYR A 75 7.47 3.49 12.46
CA TYR A 75 7.30 2.06 12.70
C TYR A 75 5.87 1.71 13.11
N ILE A 76 5.23 2.52 13.95
CA ILE A 76 3.82 2.34 14.32
C ILE A 76 2.94 2.58 13.10
N GLY A 77 3.15 3.65 12.34
CA GLY A 77 2.38 3.97 11.14
C GLY A 77 2.51 2.89 10.07
N GLY A 78 3.71 2.37 9.83
CA GLY A 78 3.97 1.25 8.94
C GLY A 78 3.32 -0.05 9.43
N ALA A 79 3.43 -0.37 10.72
CA ALA A 79 2.79 -1.54 11.32
C ALA A 79 1.27 -1.47 11.23
N VAL A 80 0.66 -0.32 11.53
CA VAL A 80 -0.78 -0.07 11.38
C VAL A 80 -1.18 -0.20 9.92
N SER A 81 -0.41 0.36 8.99
CA SER A 81 -0.69 0.25 7.56
C SER A 81 -0.72 -1.21 7.11
N ILE A 82 0.30 -1.99 7.48
CA ILE A 82 0.37 -3.43 7.17
C ILE A 82 -0.80 -4.19 7.82
N ALA A 83 -1.13 -3.89 9.08
CA ALA A 83 -2.25 -4.53 9.77
C ALA A 83 -3.59 -4.23 9.08
N VAL A 84 -3.80 -2.98 8.66
CA VAL A 84 -4.99 -2.57 7.89
C VAL A 84 -5.03 -3.30 6.55
N LEU A 85 -3.93 -3.31 5.77
CA LEU A 85 -3.89 -4.05 4.51
C LEU A 85 -4.18 -5.54 4.71
N TRP A 86 -3.67 -6.14 5.78
CA TRP A 86 -3.87 -7.56 6.05
C TRP A 86 -5.33 -7.88 6.42
N TRP A 87 -5.91 -7.11 7.35
CA TRP A 87 -7.32 -7.26 7.73
C TRP A 87 -8.24 -7.15 6.52
N LEU A 88 -7.91 -6.20 5.66
CA LEU A 88 -8.69 -5.85 4.50
C LEU A 88 -8.54 -6.90 3.39
N LEU A 89 -7.32 -7.41 3.15
CA LEU A 89 -7.10 -8.55 2.27
C LEU A 89 -7.95 -9.75 2.71
N ARG A 90 -8.01 -10.03 4.02
CA ARG A 90 -8.87 -11.09 4.57
C ARG A 90 -10.34 -10.82 4.29
N ARG A 91 -10.81 -9.58 4.46
CA ARG A 91 -12.20 -9.18 4.18
C ARG A 91 -12.57 -9.42 2.71
N ILE A 92 -11.72 -8.99 1.77
CA ILE A 92 -11.96 -9.19 0.33
C ILE A 92 -11.95 -10.68 -0.02
N GLN A 93 -11.01 -11.46 0.54
CA GLN A 93 -10.96 -12.90 0.33
C GLN A 93 -12.18 -13.63 0.92
N GLN A 94 -12.71 -13.17 2.06
CA GLN A 94 -13.96 -13.69 2.63
C GLN A 94 -15.15 -13.39 1.74
N GLN A 95 -15.35 -12.13 1.35
CA GLN A 95 -16.43 -11.73 0.44
C GLN A 95 -16.39 -12.49 -0.89
N GLY A 96 -15.19 -12.70 -1.44
CA GLY A 96 -15.02 -13.50 -2.65
C GLY A 96 -15.29 -14.99 -2.47
N ARG A 97 -15.14 -15.54 -1.26
CA ARG A 97 -15.55 -16.92 -0.94
C ARG A 97 -17.05 -17.02 -0.75
N ASP A 98 -17.65 -16.09 -0.01
CA ASP A 98 -19.09 -16.06 0.27
C ASP A 98 -19.88 -15.89 -1.03
N ALA A 99 -19.48 -14.95 -1.89
CA ALA A 99 -20.10 -14.74 -3.20
C ALA A 99 -19.95 -15.93 -4.16
N ARG A 100 -18.94 -16.79 -3.98
CA ARG A 100 -18.79 -18.05 -4.75
C ARG A 100 -19.67 -19.16 -4.17
N ALA A 101 -19.74 -19.25 -2.85
CA ALA A 101 -20.63 -20.18 -2.17
C ALA A 101 -22.10 -19.92 -2.53
N ASP A 102 -22.51 -18.65 -2.61
CA ASP A 102 -23.86 -18.25 -3.07
C ASP A 102 -24.16 -18.67 -4.51
N ARG A 103 -23.12 -18.78 -5.36
CA ARG A 103 -23.24 -19.28 -6.74
C ARG A 103 -23.13 -20.80 -6.85
N GLY A 104 -23.07 -21.51 -5.72
CA GLY A 104 -22.92 -22.97 -5.66
C GLY A 104 -21.51 -23.48 -5.92
N ASP A 105 -20.51 -22.60 -6.03
CA ASP A 105 -19.12 -22.98 -6.25
C ASP A 105 -18.40 -23.18 -4.91
N THR A 106 -18.33 -24.44 -4.46
CA THR A 106 -17.64 -24.86 -3.22
C THR A 106 -16.19 -25.28 -3.45
N ARG A 107 -15.63 -25.05 -4.65
CA ARG A 107 -14.26 -25.49 -4.97
C ARG A 107 -13.24 -24.84 -4.02
N PRO A 108 -12.25 -25.60 -3.54
CA PRO A 108 -11.18 -25.04 -2.71
C PRO A 108 -10.37 -24.03 -3.53
N GLN A 109 -10.01 -22.89 -2.92
CA GLN A 109 -9.37 -21.76 -3.60
C GLN A 109 -8.18 -22.17 -4.48
N ARG A 110 -7.37 -23.15 -4.06
CA ARG A 110 -6.23 -23.69 -4.82
C ARG A 110 -6.60 -24.19 -6.23
N ARG A 111 -7.79 -24.78 -6.41
CA ARG A 111 -8.24 -25.27 -7.72
C ARG A 111 -8.62 -24.11 -8.64
N VAL A 112 -9.31 -23.10 -8.08
CA VAL A 112 -9.63 -21.86 -8.81
C VAL A 112 -8.35 -21.16 -9.31
N TRP A 113 -7.31 -21.10 -8.47
CA TRP A 113 -6.01 -20.56 -8.87
C TRP A 113 -5.30 -21.41 -9.93
N ALA A 114 -5.33 -22.74 -9.79
CA ALA A 114 -4.71 -23.64 -10.77
C ALA A 114 -5.38 -23.53 -12.14
N ASP A 115 -6.71 -23.42 -12.18
CA ASP A 115 -7.47 -23.25 -13.42
C ASP A 115 -7.20 -21.88 -14.05
N ALA A 116 -7.19 -20.79 -13.25
CA ALA A 116 -6.85 -19.45 -13.74
C ALA A 116 -5.43 -19.36 -14.30
N LEU A 117 -4.46 -20.03 -13.66
CA LEU A 117 -3.08 -20.08 -14.13
C LEU A 117 -2.95 -20.86 -15.45
N ARG A 118 -3.66 -21.99 -15.58
CA ARG A 118 -3.70 -22.74 -16.84
C ARG A 118 -4.34 -21.93 -17.96
N ASP A 119 -5.42 -21.21 -17.67
CA ASP A 119 -6.12 -20.38 -18.64
C ASP A 119 -5.26 -19.18 -19.09
N TRP A 120 -4.43 -18.63 -18.19
CA TRP A 120 -3.46 -17.59 -18.53
C TRP A 120 -2.28 -18.14 -19.35
N ALA A 121 -1.75 -19.31 -18.99
CA ALA A 121 -0.61 -19.92 -19.68
C ALA A 121 -0.99 -20.54 -21.05
N GLY A 122 -2.28 -20.78 -21.29
CA GLY A 122 -2.80 -21.29 -22.56
C GLY A 122 -3.20 -20.21 -23.58
N ARG A 123 -3.03 -18.93 -23.25
CA ARG A 123 -3.21 -17.78 -24.17
C ARG A 123 -1.86 -17.23 -24.60
#